data_AF-A0A3D2CLH0-F1
#
_entry.id   AF-A0A3D2CLH0-F1
#
_cell.length_a   1.000
_cell.length_b   1.000
_cell.length_c   1.000
_cell.angle_alpha   90.00
_cell.angle_beta   90.00
_cell.angle_gamma   90.00
#
_symmetry.space_group_name_H-M   'P 1'
#
loop_
_entity.id
_entity.type
_entity.pdbx_description
1 polymer ?
#
loop_
_entity_poly.entity_id
_entity_poly.type
_entity_poly.pdbx_seq_one_letter_code
_entity_poly.pdbx_strand_id
1 'polypeptide(L)'
;MWRRSDLRQSSRRCSGCAGRCTHSFSHRKPRLSIFSFPRYWSLQAVKTDSCSLLLSLLLPLYFAPNARLYTWERNFMALYVLSDTHLSGATEKPMDIFGERWKNHTERIGYFFEKTLRTGDTVVIPGDISWGMTLEEALPDLQFLNSLPGKKILMKGNHDYWWSTVSKIEKFFAEHQLSTLSLLFNNAYKVESFALCGTRGWYSDSTNPPCTDRAKIVLREAGRLERSLQAGRQLEAEELLAFLHFPPVWGSFVCRELLEVLLRYGVKRCYFGHMHGQYNLAPTFEYEGISFTLASSDYLQFRPLSIV
;
A
#
# COMPACT_ATOMS: atom_id res chain seq x y z
N MET A 1 -6.05 22.11 13.79
CA MET A 1 -6.90 23.22 14.29
C MET A 1 -8.23 23.18 13.55
N TRP A 2 -9.17 22.36 14.03
CA TRP A 2 -10.49 22.20 13.42
C TRP A 2 -11.48 23.12 14.13
N ARG A 3 -12.04 24.09 13.40
CA ARG A 3 -13.07 24.99 13.92
C ARG A 3 -14.44 24.30 13.87
N ARG A 4 -15.12 24.38 15.02
CA ARG A 4 -16.54 24.11 15.20
C ARG A 4 -17.38 25.06 14.34
N SER A 5 -18.49 24.56 13.81
CA SER A 5 -19.69 25.36 13.60
C SER A 5 -20.89 24.54 14.09
N ASP A 6 -21.38 24.97 15.24
CA ASP A 6 -22.55 24.47 15.93
C ASP A 6 -23.85 25.05 15.34
N LEU A 7 -24.88 24.21 15.35
CA LEU A 7 -26.31 24.51 15.58
C LEU A 7 -27.11 25.26 14.49
N ARG A 8 -28.16 24.60 13.97
CA ARG A 8 -29.54 24.67 14.52
C ARG A 8 -30.54 23.89 13.64
N GLN A 9 -31.35 23.07 14.30
CA GLN A 9 -32.66 22.65 13.82
C GLN A 9 -33.63 23.85 13.84
N SER A 10 -34.45 24.00 12.81
CA SER A 10 -35.86 24.40 12.97
C SER A 10 -36.67 24.14 11.71
N SER A 11 -37.77 23.42 11.89
CA SER A 11 -38.89 23.30 10.95
C SER A 11 -39.65 24.62 10.81
N ARG A 12 -40.16 24.92 9.60
CA ARG A 12 -41.53 25.42 9.33
C ARG A 12 -41.74 25.76 7.85
N ARG A 13 -42.96 25.47 7.40
CA ARG A 13 -43.57 25.79 6.10
C ARG A 13 -43.73 27.30 5.90
N CYS A 14 -43.59 27.79 4.67
CA CYS A 14 -44.68 28.39 3.86
C CYS A 14 -44.15 29.31 2.74
N SER A 15 -44.74 29.13 1.56
CA SER A 15 -45.14 30.11 0.53
C SER A 15 -44.13 31.12 -0.07
N GLY A 16 -44.08 31.15 -1.40
CA GLY A 16 -44.09 32.41 -2.14
C GLY A 16 -43.03 32.59 -3.24
N CYS A 17 -43.50 32.58 -4.49
CA CYS A 17 -42.97 33.28 -5.68
C CYS A 17 -41.47 33.21 -6.02
N ALA A 18 -41.13 32.43 -7.06
CA ALA A 18 -39.92 32.64 -7.85
C ALA A 18 -40.32 33.01 -9.29
N GLY A 19 -40.16 34.29 -9.63
CA GLY A 19 -40.20 34.81 -11.00
C GLY A 19 -38.93 34.40 -11.75
N ARG A 20 -39.11 33.96 -13.00
CA ARG A 20 -38.04 33.67 -13.95
C ARG A 20 -37.45 34.97 -14.49
N CYS A 21 -36.14 35.08 -14.49
CA CYS A 21 -35.40 35.96 -15.40
C CYS A 21 -34.30 35.12 -16.06
N THR A 22 -34.52 34.83 -17.34
CA THR A 22 -33.54 34.23 -18.25
C THR A 22 -32.70 35.35 -18.86
N HIS A 23 -31.38 35.28 -18.73
CA HIS A 23 -30.45 36.05 -19.56
C HIS A 23 -29.51 35.09 -20.29
N SER A 24 -29.62 35.16 -21.61
CA SER A 24 -28.79 34.54 -22.63
C SER A 24 -27.45 35.25 -22.70
N PHE A 25 -26.36 34.48 -22.76
CA PHE A 25 -25.05 34.98 -23.17
C PHE A 25 -24.58 34.20 -24.40
N SER A 26 -24.42 34.94 -25.50
CA SER A 26 -23.76 34.52 -26.72
C SER A 26 -22.25 34.67 -26.58
N HIS A 27 -21.45 33.68 -26.99
CA HIS A 27 -20.05 33.92 -27.33
C HIS A 27 -19.64 33.23 -28.64
N ARG A 28 -19.07 34.05 -29.52
CA ARG A 28 -18.52 33.76 -30.84
C ARG A 28 -17.17 33.03 -30.72
N LYS A 29 -16.90 32.11 -31.65
CA LYS A 29 -15.58 31.51 -31.95
C LYS A 29 -14.77 32.37 -32.94
N PRO A 30 -13.43 32.28 -32.92
CA PRO A 30 -12.64 32.13 -34.15
C PRO A 30 -11.56 31.01 -33.98
N ARG A 31 -11.48 30.02 -34.88
CA ARG A 31 -10.78 29.90 -36.19
C ARG A 31 -9.31 29.41 -36.08
N LEU A 32 -9.11 28.27 -36.75
CA LEU A 32 -7.87 27.52 -37.01
C LEU A 32 -7.00 28.20 -38.08
N SER A 33 -5.69 27.93 -38.06
CA SER A 33 -4.81 28.03 -39.21
C SER A 33 -3.87 26.82 -39.33
N ILE A 34 -3.85 26.27 -40.54
CA ILE A 34 -3.09 25.15 -41.08
C ILE A 34 -1.78 25.67 -41.65
N PHE A 35 -0.69 24.89 -41.61
CA PHE A 35 0.44 25.07 -42.55
C PHE A 35 0.94 23.73 -43.09
N SER A 36 1.21 23.73 -44.39
CA SER A 36 1.48 22.59 -45.27
C SER A 36 2.96 22.49 -45.66
N PHE A 37 3.37 21.27 -46.04
CA PHE A 37 4.65 20.88 -46.67
C PHE A 37 4.93 21.53 -48.03
N PRO A 38 6.19 21.42 -48.52
CA PRO A 38 6.36 20.71 -49.80
C PRO A 38 7.60 19.77 -49.87
N ARG A 39 7.45 18.71 -50.68
CA ARG A 39 8.51 17.89 -51.30
C ARG A 39 8.86 18.48 -52.68
N TYR A 40 10.08 18.27 -53.21
CA TYR A 40 10.37 17.62 -54.50
C TYR A 40 11.89 17.51 -54.77
N TRP A 41 12.22 16.61 -55.72
CA TRP A 41 13.49 15.94 -56.03
C TRP A 41 14.48 16.73 -56.92
N SER A 42 15.77 16.35 -56.92
CA SER A 42 16.45 15.79 -58.12
C SER A 42 17.93 15.40 -57.85
N LEU A 43 18.34 14.32 -58.51
CA LEU A 43 19.68 13.72 -58.53
C LEU A 43 20.63 14.44 -59.49
N GLN A 44 21.90 14.54 -59.12
CA GLN A 44 23.00 14.46 -60.10
C GLN A 44 24.17 13.67 -59.50
N ALA A 45 24.56 12.61 -60.22
CA ALA A 45 25.74 11.79 -59.95
C ALA A 45 26.95 12.40 -60.68
N VAL A 46 28.11 12.41 -60.01
CA VAL A 46 29.42 12.53 -60.67
C VAL A 46 30.32 11.40 -60.16
N LYS A 47 31.01 10.84 -61.15
CA LYS A 47 31.81 9.62 -61.20
C LYS A 47 33.13 9.71 -60.41
N THR A 48 33.52 8.54 -59.88
CA THR A 48 34.83 7.84 -59.89
C THR A 48 36.09 8.66 -59.52
N ASP A 49 37.08 8.17 -58.77
CA ASP A 49 37.81 6.91 -58.85
C ASP A 49 38.72 6.71 -57.62
N SER A 50 39.00 5.44 -57.31
CA SER A 50 40.26 4.93 -56.75
C SER A 50 40.71 5.35 -55.35
N CYS A 51 40.21 4.66 -54.31
CA CYS A 51 41.07 4.23 -53.19
C CYS A 51 40.49 2.98 -52.52
N SER A 52 40.33 1.92 -53.31
CA SER A 52 40.12 0.56 -52.83
C SER A 52 41.44 0.04 -52.27
N LEU A 53 41.61 0.08 -50.94
CA LEU A 53 42.47 -0.78 -50.10
C LEU A 53 42.72 -0.09 -48.75
N LEU A 54 41.68 0.14 -47.94
CA LEU A 54 41.80 0.43 -46.50
C LEU A 54 40.46 0.36 -45.74
N LEU A 55 39.47 -0.32 -46.29
CA LEU A 55 38.13 -0.45 -45.68
C LEU A 55 37.70 -1.92 -45.55
N SER A 56 38.61 -2.79 -45.12
CA SER A 56 38.34 -4.20 -44.83
C SER A 56 38.63 -4.62 -43.39
N LEU A 57 38.79 -3.66 -42.46
CA LEU A 57 39.05 -3.96 -41.04
C LEU A 57 38.04 -3.37 -40.05
N LEU A 58 36.93 -2.80 -40.52
CA LEU A 58 35.89 -2.25 -39.64
C LEU A 58 34.49 -2.59 -40.14
N LEU A 59 34.11 -3.87 -40.04
CA LEU A 59 32.76 -4.40 -39.79
C LEU A 59 32.83 -5.92 -40.04
N PRO A 60 32.56 -6.78 -39.04
CA PRO A 60 31.20 -6.89 -38.54
C PRO A 60 31.10 -7.10 -37.01
N LEU A 61 30.55 -6.12 -36.30
CA LEU A 61 29.99 -6.33 -34.95
C LEU A 61 28.59 -5.73 -34.86
N TYR A 62 27.78 -5.95 -35.90
CA TYR A 62 26.33 -5.79 -35.83
C TYR A 62 25.73 -7.07 -36.39
N PHE A 63 25.45 -8.01 -35.48
CA PHE A 63 24.46 -9.09 -35.53
C PHE A 63 24.92 -10.22 -34.58
N ALA A 64 24.82 -9.96 -33.28
CA ALA A 64 24.68 -11.04 -32.31
C ALA A 64 23.20 -11.08 -31.90
N PRO A 65 22.42 -12.11 -32.27
CA PRO A 65 21.04 -12.28 -31.80
C PRO A 65 20.97 -12.77 -30.34
N ASN A 66 22.03 -12.57 -29.56
CA ASN A 66 22.15 -12.98 -28.16
C ASN A 66 22.68 -11.82 -27.30
N ALA A 67 22.12 -10.61 -27.47
CA ALA A 67 22.12 -9.65 -26.38
C ALA A 67 21.16 -10.19 -25.31
N ARG A 68 21.63 -11.18 -24.54
CA ARG A 68 21.01 -11.59 -23.29
C ARG A 68 21.05 -10.32 -22.44
N LEU A 69 19.93 -9.62 -22.36
CA LEU A 69 19.73 -8.59 -21.35
C LEU A 69 20.14 -9.27 -20.04
N TYR A 70 21.26 -8.82 -19.45
CA TYR A 70 21.64 -9.24 -18.12
C TYR A 70 20.60 -8.65 -17.18
N THR A 71 19.44 -9.30 -17.09
CA THR A 71 18.56 -9.16 -15.95
C THR A 71 19.38 -9.70 -14.80
N TRP A 72 19.97 -8.81 -14.00
CA TRP A 72 20.50 -9.18 -12.70
C TRP A 72 19.36 -9.89 -11.96
N GLU A 73 19.38 -11.22 -11.95
CA GLU A 73 18.49 -11.98 -11.09
C GLU A 73 18.87 -11.58 -9.66
N ARG A 74 17.94 -10.91 -8.98
CA ARG A 74 18.09 -10.69 -7.55
C ARG A 74 18.16 -12.07 -6.90
N ASN A 75 19.31 -12.39 -6.31
CA ASN A 75 19.54 -13.62 -5.56
C ASN A 75 18.92 -13.59 -4.15
N PHE A 76 18.32 -12.46 -3.73
CA PHE A 76 17.68 -12.29 -2.43
C PHE A 76 16.18 -12.05 -2.59
N MET A 77 15.38 -12.63 -1.69
CA MET A 77 13.94 -12.38 -1.60
C MET A 77 13.70 -10.96 -1.12
N ALA A 78 12.98 -10.14 -1.91
CA ALA A 78 12.68 -8.78 -1.50
C ALA A 78 11.52 -8.77 -0.49
N LEU A 79 11.60 -7.85 0.48
CA LEU A 79 10.59 -7.67 1.49
C LEU A 79 9.89 -6.33 1.26
N TYR A 80 8.56 -6.36 1.23
CA TYR A 80 7.71 -5.21 1.01
C TYR A 80 6.69 -5.05 2.13
N VAL A 81 6.11 -3.85 2.21
CA VAL A 81 4.94 -3.55 3.05
C VAL A 81 3.91 -2.75 2.27
N LEU A 82 2.63 -3.07 2.46
CA LEU A 82 1.49 -2.28 2.01
C LEU A 82 0.30 -2.54 2.92
N SER A 83 -0.22 -1.52 3.58
CA SER A 83 -1.33 -1.59 4.52
C SER A 83 -2.63 -1.06 3.93
N ASP A 84 -3.76 -1.36 4.57
CA ASP A 84 -5.03 -0.71 4.30
C ASP A 84 -5.48 -0.88 2.84
N THR A 85 -5.47 -2.14 2.36
CA THR A 85 -5.89 -2.45 0.99
C THR A 85 -7.38 -2.21 0.77
N HIS A 86 -8.20 -2.26 1.84
CA HIS A 86 -9.64 -1.97 1.83
C HIS A 86 -10.37 -2.57 0.62
N LEU A 87 -10.10 -3.85 0.36
CA LEU A 87 -10.71 -4.58 -0.74
C LEU A 87 -12.21 -4.80 -0.44
N SER A 88 -13.02 -4.88 -1.49
CA SER A 88 -14.48 -4.92 -1.36
C SER A 88 -15.11 -5.83 -2.42
N GLY A 89 -14.46 -6.94 -2.77
CA GLY A 89 -14.85 -7.82 -3.89
C GLY A 89 -16.22 -8.48 -3.74
N ALA A 90 -16.72 -8.63 -2.50
CA ALA A 90 -18.07 -9.12 -2.21
C ALA A 90 -19.05 -8.03 -1.74
N THR A 91 -18.62 -6.77 -1.60
CA THR A 91 -19.43 -5.73 -0.95
C THR A 91 -19.46 -4.44 -1.77
N GLU A 92 -20.62 -3.79 -1.84
CA GLU A 92 -20.77 -2.47 -2.47
C GLU A 92 -20.29 -1.36 -1.52
N LYS A 93 -19.01 -1.39 -1.14
CA LYS A 93 -18.34 -0.33 -0.38
C LYS A 93 -17.24 0.31 -1.24
N PRO A 94 -17.63 1.16 -2.20
CA PRO A 94 -16.65 1.78 -3.08
C PRO A 94 -15.81 2.79 -2.29
N MET A 95 -14.49 2.66 -2.36
CA MET A 95 -13.55 3.52 -1.62
C MET A 95 -13.37 4.90 -2.26
N ASP A 96 -13.80 5.08 -3.52
CA ASP A 96 -13.72 6.35 -4.25
C ASP A 96 -14.52 7.49 -3.59
N ILE A 97 -15.51 7.16 -2.74
CA ILE A 97 -16.22 8.13 -1.90
C ILE A 97 -15.29 8.87 -0.93
N PHE A 98 -14.14 8.28 -0.59
CA PHE A 98 -13.10 8.89 0.24
C PHE A 98 -12.11 9.73 -0.58
N GLY A 99 -12.35 9.88 -1.88
CA GLY A 99 -11.64 10.77 -2.79
C GLY A 99 -11.06 10.05 -4.00
N GLU A 100 -10.76 10.82 -5.05
CA GLU A 100 -10.29 10.32 -6.37
C GLU A 100 -9.05 9.39 -6.27
N ARG A 101 -8.25 9.52 -5.21
CA ARG A 101 -7.10 8.65 -4.97
C ARG A 101 -7.47 7.17 -4.87
N TRP A 102 -8.64 6.86 -4.31
CA TRP A 102 -9.13 5.49 -4.13
C TRP A 102 -9.78 4.89 -5.37
N LYS A 103 -9.93 5.68 -6.44
CA LYS A 103 -10.49 5.17 -7.68
C LYS A 103 -9.62 4.06 -8.26
N ASN A 104 -10.29 2.96 -8.62
CA ASN A 104 -9.69 1.74 -9.16
C ASN A 104 -8.54 1.22 -8.28
N HIS A 105 -8.67 1.32 -6.95
CA HIS A 105 -7.58 0.96 -6.04
C HIS A 105 -7.23 -0.53 -6.13
N THR A 106 -8.22 -1.41 -6.22
CA THR A 106 -8.02 -2.86 -6.39
C THR A 106 -7.20 -3.16 -7.64
N GLU A 107 -7.55 -2.58 -8.78
CA GLU A 107 -6.83 -2.77 -10.04
C GLU A 107 -5.40 -2.22 -9.96
N ARG A 108 -5.21 -1.09 -9.27
CA ARG A 108 -3.89 -0.49 -9.08
C ARG A 108 -3.01 -1.32 -8.17
N ILE A 109 -3.56 -1.89 -7.10
CA ILE A 109 -2.86 -2.85 -6.23
C ILE A 109 -2.40 -4.03 -7.10
N GLY A 110 -3.31 -4.64 -7.86
CA GLY A 110 -2.96 -5.77 -8.74
C GLY A 110 -1.84 -5.41 -9.72
N TYR A 111 -1.99 -4.29 -10.43
CA TYR A 111 -0.99 -3.79 -11.37
C TYR A 111 0.39 -3.58 -10.72
N PHE A 112 0.46 -2.94 -9.55
CA PHE A 112 1.74 -2.67 -8.91
C PHE A 112 2.37 -3.91 -8.29
N PHE A 113 1.57 -4.87 -7.83
CA PHE A 113 2.08 -6.17 -7.39
C PHE A 113 2.71 -6.92 -8.56
N GLU A 114 1.98 -7.11 -9.66
CA GLU A 114 2.48 -7.78 -10.86
C GLU A 114 3.74 -7.12 -11.46
N LYS A 115 3.78 -5.78 -11.43
CA LYS A 115 4.91 -5.03 -11.97
C LYS A 115 6.16 -5.07 -11.09
N THR A 116 6.00 -5.21 -9.77
CA THR A 116 7.08 -4.97 -8.80
C THR A 116 7.60 -6.27 -8.18
N LEU A 117 6.73 -7.24 -7.93
CA LEU A 117 7.06 -8.41 -7.13
C LEU A 117 7.34 -9.66 -7.98
N ARG A 118 8.20 -10.51 -7.44
CA ARG A 118 8.45 -11.88 -7.88
C ARG A 118 7.74 -12.86 -6.95
N THR A 119 7.55 -14.11 -7.41
CA THR A 119 6.90 -15.17 -6.62
C THR A 119 7.62 -15.49 -5.30
N GLY A 120 8.93 -15.28 -5.24
CA GLY A 120 9.74 -15.44 -4.04
C GLY A 120 9.70 -14.25 -3.07
N ASP A 121 9.16 -13.09 -3.46
CA ASP A 121 9.14 -11.93 -2.57
C ASP A 121 8.11 -12.10 -1.44
N THR A 122 8.23 -11.31 -0.38
CA THR A 122 7.27 -11.30 0.74
C THR A 122 6.70 -9.91 0.95
N VAL A 123 5.40 -9.83 1.22
CA VAL A 123 4.69 -8.59 1.57
C VAL A 123 4.04 -8.74 2.92
N VAL A 124 4.27 -7.79 3.82
CA VAL A 124 3.48 -7.65 5.04
C VAL A 124 2.31 -6.70 4.78
N ILE A 125 1.10 -7.11 5.12
CA ILE A 125 -0.12 -6.30 5.02
C ILE A 125 -0.64 -6.03 6.43
N PRO A 126 -0.23 -4.91 7.08
CA PRO A 126 -0.52 -4.65 8.47
C PRO A 126 -1.94 -4.08 8.70
N GLY A 127 -2.95 -4.85 8.34
CA GLY A 127 -4.35 -4.58 8.64
C GLY A 127 -5.15 -3.86 7.57
N ASP A 128 -6.46 -3.85 7.78
CA ASP A 128 -7.49 -3.22 6.96
C ASP A 128 -7.46 -3.77 5.54
N ILE A 129 -7.59 -5.09 5.46
CA ILE A 129 -7.42 -5.88 4.25
C ILE A 129 -8.69 -5.82 3.40
N SER A 130 -9.82 -6.14 4.02
CA SER A 130 -11.11 -6.33 3.35
C SER A 130 -12.25 -5.72 4.16
N TRP A 131 -13.23 -5.19 3.44
CA TRP A 131 -14.51 -4.72 3.97
C TRP A 131 -15.51 -5.82 4.29
N GLY A 132 -15.21 -7.08 3.96
CA GLY A 132 -16.02 -8.23 4.31
C GLY A 132 -16.28 -8.28 5.81
N MET A 133 -17.54 -8.49 6.20
CA MET A 133 -17.94 -8.60 7.60
C MET A 133 -17.74 -10.03 8.12
N THR A 134 -17.76 -11.01 7.24
CA THR A 134 -17.55 -12.44 7.52
C THR A 134 -16.38 -13.01 6.71
N LEU A 135 -15.87 -14.19 7.09
CA LEU A 135 -14.80 -14.85 6.34
C LEU A 135 -15.22 -15.16 4.90
N GLU A 136 -16.49 -15.54 4.73
CA GLU A 136 -17.10 -15.87 3.46
C GLU A 136 -17.21 -14.62 2.56
N GLU A 137 -17.57 -13.46 3.12
CA GLU A 137 -17.58 -12.18 2.40
C GLU A 137 -16.16 -11.70 2.04
N ALA A 138 -15.15 -12.02 2.87
CA ALA A 138 -13.76 -11.67 2.58
C ALA A 138 -13.11 -12.60 1.54
N LEU A 139 -13.74 -13.72 1.16
CA LEU A 139 -13.14 -14.73 0.28
C LEU A 139 -12.69 -14.18 -1.07
N PRO A 140 -13.48 -13.37 -1.82
CA PRO A 140 -13.02 -12.84 -3.11
C PRO A 140 -11.77 -11.96 -2.98
N ASP A 141 -11.66 -11.22 -1.88
CA ASP A 141 -10.51 -10.35 -1.60
C ASP A 141 -9.27 -11.16 -1.24
N LEU A 142 -9.45 -12.22 -0.45
CA LEU A 142 -8.38 -13.15 -0.11
C LEU A 142 -7.91 -13.95 -1.33
N GLN A 143 -8.82 -14.34 -2.22
CA GLN A 143 -8.49 -14.98 -3.49
C GLN A 143 -7.72 -14.05 -4.43
N PHE A 144 -8.14 -12.79 -4.50
CA PHE A 144 -7.40 -11.75 -5.23
C PHE A 144 -5.98 -11.60 -4.68
N LEU A 145 -5.80 -11.42 -3.37
CA LEU A 145 -4.46 -11.34 -2.78
C LEU A 145 -3.64 -12.60 -3.01
N ASN A 146 -4.27 -13.78 -2.93
CA ASN A 146 -3.59 -15.06 -3.15
C ASN A 146 -3.09 -15.23 -4.59
N SER A 147 -3.78 -14.66 -5.59
CA SER A 147 -3.37 -14.75 -6.99
C SER A 147 -2.20 -13.83 -7.34
N LEU A 148 -1.99 -12.76 -6.57
CA LEU A 148 -0.88 -11.83 -6.78
C LEU A 148 0.49 -12.47 -6.45
N PRO A 149 1.59 -12.04 -7.12
CA PRO A 149 2.92 -12.54 -6.84
C PRO A 149 3.38 -12.26 -5.40
N GLY A 150 4.31 -13.10 -4.94
CA GLY A 150 4.88 -13.04 -3.59
C GLY A 150 4.01 -13.72 -2.54
N LYS A 151 4.60 -13.94 -1.36
CA LYS A 151 3.89 -14.43 -0.17
C LYS A 151 3.35 -13.25 0.62
N LYS A 152 2.12 -13.34 1.11
CA LYS A 152 1.47 -12.27 1.89
C LYS A 152 1.34 -12.69 3.35
N ILE A 153 1.90 -11.88 4.24
CA ILE A 153 1.76 -12.01 5.67
C ILE A 153 0.74 -10.99 6.14
N LEU A 154 -0.42 -11.46 6.56
CA LEU A 154 -1.59 -10.66 6.89
C LEU A 154 -1.65 -10.38 8.39
N MET A 155 -2.09 -9.18 8.75
CA MET A 155 -2.42 -8.80 10.11
C MET A 155 -3.83 -8.24 10.20
N LYS A 156 -4.40 -8.25 11.41
CA LYS A 156 -5.73 -7.69 11.68
C LYS A 156 -5.66 -6.18 11.82
N GLY A 157 -6.47 -5.46 11.04
CA GLY A 157 -6.78 -4.04 11.23
C GLY A 157 -8.08 -3.82 12.00
N ASN A 158 -8.58 -2.58 12.02
CA ASN A 158 -9.84 -2.26 12.68
C ASN A 158 -11.09 -2.47 11.81
N HIS A 159 -10.94 -2.54 10.50
CA HIS A 159 -12.00 -2.81 9.54
C HIS A 159 -12.10 -4.29 9.13
N ASP A 160 -11.13 -5.12 9.53
CA ASP A 160 -11.15 -6.58 9.34
C ASP A 160 -12.12 -7.28 10.32
N TYR A 161 -13.41 -7.04 10.18
CA TYR A 161 -14.47 -7.66 10.98
C TYR A 161 -14.57 -9.17 10.74
N TRP A 162 -14.27 -9.61 9.51
CA TRP A 162 -14.17 -11.01 9.12
C TRP A 162 -13.14 -11.82 9.95
N TRP A 163 -12.15 -11.15 10.55
CA TRP A 163 -11.04 -11.82 11.21
C TRP A 163 -11.48 -12.56 12.49
N SER A 164 -11.46 -13.89 12.40
CA SER A 164 -11.79 -14.84 13.48
C SER A 164 -10.55 -15.40 14.20
N THR A 165 -10.63 -16.63 14.75
CA THR A 165 -9.45 -17.30 15.34
C THR A 165 -8.48 -17.76 14.25
N VAL A 166 -7.18 -17.75 14.54
CA VAL A 166 -6.12 -18.18 13.61
C VAL A 166 -6.44 -19.56 13.01
N SER A 167 -6.78 -20.55 13.85
CA SER A 167 -7.08 -21.91 13.37
C SER A 167 -8.30 -21.98 12.44
N LYS A 168 -9.33 -21.13 12.65
CA LYS A 168 -10.48 -21.08 11.74
C LYS A 168 -10.09 -20.46 10.39
N ILE A 169 -9.28 -19.40 10.40
CA ILE A 169 -8.81 -18.75 9.18
C ILE A 169 -7.86 -19.68 8.40
N GLU A 170 -6.92 -20.36 9.07
CA GLU A 170 -6.00 -21.30 8.41
C GLU A 170 -6.73 -22.50 7.80
N LYS A 171 -7.74 -23.04 8.50
CA LYS A 171 -8.62 -24.06 7.94
C LYS A 171 -9.33 -23.55 6.68
N PHE A 172 -9.87 -22.33 6.73
CA PHE A 172 -10.51 -21.69 5.59
C PHE A 172 -9.54 -21.49 4.41
N PHE A 173 -8.29 -21.09 4.69
CA PHE A 173 -7.25 -20.98 3.66
C PHE A 173 -6.96 -22.33 2.98
N ALA A 174 -6.89 -23.43 3.76
CA ALA A 174 -6.70 -24.76 3.19
C ALA A 174 -7.90 -25.22 2.33
N GLU A 175 -9.13 -25.00 2.81
CA GLU A 175 -10.37 -25.35 2.11
C GLU A 175 -10.53 -24.60 0.78
N HIS A 176 -9.98 -23.39 0.66
CA HIS A 176 -10.03 -22.56 -0.54
C HIS A 176 -8.70 -22.45 -1.30
N GLN A 177 -7.71 -23.29 -0.97
CA GLN A 177 -6.40 -23.36 -1.63
C GLN A 177 -5.63 -22.01 -1.64
N LEU A 178 -5.75 -21.23 -0.57
CA LEU A 178 -5.09 -19.93 -0.39
C LEU A 178 -3.67 -20.11 0.18
N SER A 179 -2.79 -20.73 -0.60
CA SER A 179 -1.47 -21.21 -0.16
C SER A 179 -0.39 -20.14 0.00
N THR A 180 -0.61 -18.92 -0.50
CA THR A 180 0.38 -17.83 -0.42
C THR A 180 0.14 -16.86 0.73
N LEU A 181 -0.91 -17.11 1.53
CA LEU A 181 -1.32 -16.27 2.64
C LEU A 181 -0.87 -16.88 3.97
N SER A 182 -0.42 -16.04 4.89
CA SER A 182 -0.01 -16.43 6.24
C SER A 182 -0.44 -15.36 7.24
N LEU A 183 -0.61 -15.72 8.51
CA LEU A 183 -1.13 -14.80 9.53
C LEU A 183 -0.05 -14.44 10.53
N LEU A 184 0.19 -13.14 10.73
CA LEU A 184 1.05 -12.63 11.80
C LEU A 184 0.19 -12.25 13.02
N PHE A 185 0.09 -13.18 13.97
CA PHE A 185 -0.70 -13.03 15.19
C PHE A 185 -0.11 -13.86 16.34
N ASN A 186 0.53 -13.22 17.33
CA ASN A 186 1.28 -13.86 18.42
C ASN A 186 2.40 -14.82 17.96
N ASN A 187 2.88 -14.69 16.73
CA ASN A 187 3.99 -15.43 16.14
C ASN A 187 4.95 -14.45 15.46
N ALA A 188 5.95 -14.98 14.77
CA ALA A 188 6.87 -14.23 13.93
C ALA A 188 7.28 -15.07 12.71
N TYR A 189 7.79 -14.42 11.68
CA TYR A 189 8.33 -15.08 10.48
C TYR A 189 9.77 -14.61 10.22
N LYS A 190 10.64 -15.52 9.77
CA LYS A 190 11.98 -15.16 9.30
C LYS A 190 11.95 -14.99 7.79
N VAL A 191 12.43 -13.86 7.30
CA VAL A 191 12.63 -13.59 5.88
C VAL A 191 14.04 -13.01 5.74
N GLU A 192 14.92 -13.74 5.05
CA GLU A 192 16.34 -13.40 4.97
C GLU A 192 16.95 -13.19 6.38
N SER A 193 17.58 -12.04 6.62
CA SER A 193 18.17 -11.65 7.90
C SER A 193 17.18 -10.94 8.85
N PHE A 194 15.88 -10.91 8.53
CA PHE A 194 14.87 -10.17 9.29
C PHE A 194 13.85 -11.10 9.96
N ALA A 195 13.49 -10.78 11.20
CA ALA A 195 12.34 -11.36 11.88
C ALA A 195 11.17 -10.38 11.88
N LEU A 196 10.07 -10.78 11.24
CA LEU A 196 8.86 -10.00 11.08
C LEU A 196 7.96 -10.22 12.28
N CYS A 197 7.73 -9.17 13.04
CA CYS A 197 6.97 -9.18 14.29
C CYS A 197 5.87 -8.11 14.24
N GLY A 198 4.78 -8.30 14.98
CA GLY A 198 3.73 -7.29 14.95
C GLY A 198 2.52 -7.58 15.82
N THR A 199 1.66 -6.57 15.92
CA THR A 199 0.33 -6.66 16.52
C THR A 199 -0.60 -5.66 15.85
N ARG A 200 -1.91 -5.79 16.05
CA ARG A 200 -2.85 -4.75 15.57
C ARG A 200 -2.55 -3.40 16.22
N GLY A 201 -2.25 -3.41 17.51
CA GLY A 201 -2.01 -2.19 18.28
C GLY A 201 -3.32 -1.55 18.68
N TRP A 202 -3.24 -0.32 19.20
CA TRP A 202 -4.42 0.44 19.54
C TRP A 202 -4.14 1.94 19.44
N TYR A 203 -4.98 2.65 18.70
CA TYR A 203 -4.97 4.10 18.60
C TYR A 203 -6.28 4.63 19.15
N SER A 204 -6.21 5.74 19.89
CA SER A 204 -7.39 6.46 20.34
C SER A 204 -7.23 7.90 19.91
N ASP A 205 -7.99 8.27 18.90
CA ASP A 205 -8.22 9.66 18.57
C ASP A 205 -9.29 10.29 19.48
N SER A 206 -9.48 11.59 19.34
CA SER A 206 -10.52 12.37 20.01
C SER A 206 -11.94 12.06 19.54
N THR A 207 -12.12 11.25 18.50
CA THR A 207 -13.43 10.89 17.95
C THR A 207 -13.98 9.58 18.49
N ASN A 208 -13.14 8.76 19.12
CA ASN A 208 -13.60 7.60 19.85
C ASN A 208 -14.19 8.02 21.21
N PRO A 209 -15.45 7.67 21.53
CA PRO A 209 -16.01 7.93 22.85
C PRO A 209 -15.13 7.25 23.92
N PRO A 210 -15.00 7.84 25.11
CA PRO A 210 -14.21 7.25 26.19
C PRO A 210 -14.73 5.85 26.51
N CYS A 211 -14.04 4.83 26.02
CA CYS A 211 -14.30 3.44 26.34
C CYS A 211 -13.71 3.17 27.73
N THR A 212 -14.55 2.66 28.64
CA THR A 212 -14.18 2.29 30.02
C THR A 212 -13.08 1.22 30.08
N ASP A 213 -12.75 0.56 28.97
CA ASP A 213 -11.79 -0.55 28.92
C ASP A 213 -10.54 -0.29 28.05
N ARG A 214 -10.30 0.97 27.64
CA ARG A 214 -9.17 1.34 26.77
C ARG A 214 -7.83 0.81 27.28
N ALA A 215 -7.54 0.98 28.57
CA ALA A 215 -6.28 0.53 29.17
C ALA A 215 -6.10 -0.98 29.04
N LYS A 216 -7.16 -1.77 29.27
CA LYS A 216 -7.08 -3.24 29.12
C LYS A 216 -6.83 -3.66 27.68
N ILE A 217 -7.43 -2.96 26.72
CA ILE A 217 -7.18 -3.22 25.29
C ILE A 217 -5.72 -2.94 24.94
N VAL A 218 -5.19 -1.78 25.34
CA VAL A 218 -3.80 -1.39 25.09
C VAL A 218 -2.84 -2.42 25.70
N LEU A 219 -3.04 -2.80 26.97
CA LEU A 219 -2.18 -3.79 27.65
C LEU A 219 -2.25 -5.16 26.97
N ARG A 220 -3.42 -5.57 26.48
CA ARG A 220 -3.57 -6.82 25.73
C ARG A 220 -2.79 -6.77 24.40
N GLU A 221 -2.83 -5.64 23.69
CA GLU A 221 -2.06 -5.45 22.46
C GLU A 221 -0.55 -5.38 22.74
N ALA A 222 -0.12 -4.74 23.82
CA ALA A 222 1.28 -4.76 24.27
C ALA A 222 1.76 -6.18 24.57
N GLY A 223 0.96 -7.00 25.26
CA GLY A 223 1.29 -8.40 25.48
C GLY A 223 1.32 -9.25 24.19
N ARG A 224 0.52 -8.90 23.17
CA ARG A 224 0.58 -9.55 21.84
C ARG A 224 1.85 -9.19 21.10
N LEU A 225 2.20 -7.90 21.11
CA LEU A 225 3.44 -7.41 20.53
C LEU A 225 4.65 -8.08 21.17
N GLU A 226 4.66 -8.17 22.50
CA GLU A 226 5.73 -8.83 23.25
C GLU A 226 5.86 -10.31 22.86
N ARG A 227 4.76 -11.07 22.78
CA ARG A 227 4.82 -12.47 22.32
C ARG A 227 5.36 -12.61 20.91
N SER A 228 4.95 -11.73 19.99
CA SER A 228 5.45 -11.72 18.62
C SER A 228 6.96 -11.44 18.57
N LEU A 229 7.44 -10.45 19.32
CA LEU A 229 8.87 -10.13 19.40
C LEU A 229 9.70 -11.23 20.08
N GLN A 230 9.16 -11.89 21.10
CA GLN A 230 9.78 -13.06 21.73
C GLN A 230 9.95 -14.20 20.72
N ALA A 231 8.89 -14.51 19.94
CA ALA A 231 8.98 -15.47 18.85
C ALA A 231 10.03 -15.05 17.81
N GLY A 232 10.06 -13.76 17.44
CA GLY A 232 11.05 -13.23 16.50
C GLY A 232 12.50 -13.37 16.96
N ARG A 233 12.76 -13.17 18.27
CA ARG A 233 14.09 -13.39 18.86
C ARG A 233 14.56 -14.84 18.75
N GLN A 234 13.64 -15.81 18.78
CA GLN A 234 13.96 -17.23 18.63
C GLN A 234 14.34 -17.63 17.20
N LEU A 235 14.09 -16.76 16.21
CA LEU A 235 14.38 -17.04 14.80
C LEU A 235 15.83 -16.72 14.40
N GLU A 236 16.65 -16.19 15.31
CA GLU A 236 18.07 -15.85 15.06
C GLU A 236 18.25 -14.98 13.79
N ALA A 237 17.39 -13.97 13.65
CA ALA A 237 17.51 -12.93 12.64
C ALA A 237 18.42 -11.80 13.14
N GLU A 238 19.06 -11.09 12.22
CA GLU A 238 19.94 -9.96 12.54
C GLU A 238 19.13 -8.75 13.07
N GLU A 239 17.93 -8.53 12.53
CA GLU A 239 17.06 -7.40 12.90
C GLU A 239 15.60 -7.85 13.13
N LEU A 240 14.97 -7.28 14.16
CA LEU A 240 13.53 -7.36 14.37
C LEU A 240 12.84 -6.18 13.66
N LEU A 241 11.94 -6.49 12.74
CA LEU A 241 11.07 -5.50 12.10
C LEU A 241 9.69 -5.56 12.74
N ALA A 242 9.19 -4.40 13.19
CA ALA A 242 7.86 -4.30 13.76
C ALA A 242 6.85 -3.80 12.73
N PHE A 243 5.68 -4.43 12.69
CA PHE A 243 4.54 -4.04 11.88
C PHE A 243 3.35 -3.82 12.82
N LEU A 244 2.65 -2.70 12.68
CA LEU A 244 1.44 -2.42 13.46
C LEU A 244 0.37 -1.82 12.56
N HIS A 245 -0.89 -2.16 12.79
CA HIS A 245 -1.96 -1.43 12.09
C HIS A 245 -2.10 -0.02 12.68
N PHE A 246 -2.28 0.07 13.99
CA PHE A 246 -2.30 1.33 14.72
C PHE A 246 -0.90 1.75 15.16
N PRO A 247 -0.41 2.95 14.78
CA PRO A 247 0.89 3.42 15.21
C PRO A 247 0.94 3.65 16.74
N PRO A 248 2.06 3.29 17.41
CA PRO A 248 2.26 3.63 18.81
C PRO A 248 2.64 5.09 18.99
N VAL A 249 3.10 5.77 17.93
CA VAL A 249 3.45 7.19 17.92
C VAL A 249 2.89 7.81 16.64
N TRP A 250 2.11 8.88 16.76
CA TRP A 250 1.65 9.66 15.60
C TRP A 250 1.29 11.10 15.99
N GLY A 251 1.94 12.08 15.37
CA GLY A 251 1.76 13.49 15.76
C GLY A 251 2.10 13.69 17.24
N SER A 252 1.14 14.15 18.04
CA SER A 252 1.29 14.30 19.50
C SER A 252 0.87 13.07 20.30
N PHE A 253 0.32 12.04 19.66
CA PHE A 253 -0.10 10.81 20.33
C PHE A 253 1.11 9.91 20.57
N VAL A 254 1.22 9.40 21.81
CA VAL A 254 2.23 8.42 22.22
C VAL A 254 1.55 7.37 23.10
N CYS A 255 1.58 6.11 22.66
CA CYS A 255 1.17 4.94 23.42
C CYS A 255 2.42 4.33 24.07
N ARG A 256 2.68 4.69 25.33
CA ARG A 256 3.90 4.29 26.04
C ARG A 256 3.99 2.77 26.23
N GLU A 257 2.87 2.11 26.48
CA GLU A 257 2.80 0.67 26.71
C GLU A 257 3.28 -0.13 25.49
N LEU A 258 2.94 0.31 24.28
CA LEU A 258 3.41 -0.33 23.04
C LEU A 258 4.85 0.09 22.72
N LEU A 259 5.17 1.37 22.88
CA LEU A 259 6.49 1.91 22.58
C LEU A 259 7.58 1.30 23.46
N GLU A 260 7.33 1.15 24.76
CA GLU A 260 8.27 0.53 25.70
C GLU A 260 8.58 -0.91 25.33
N VAL A 261 7.59 -1.67 24.84
CA VAL A 261 7.83 -3.03 24.33
C VAL A 261 8.79 -2.99 23.13
N LEU A 262 8.57 -2.10 22.15
CA LEU A 262 9.47 -1.97 21.01
C LEU A 262 10.92 -1.62 21.43
N LEU A 263 11.06 -0.67 22.35
CA LEU A 263 12.35 -0.23 22.89
C LEU A 263 13.08 -1.35 23.64
N ARG A 264 12.38 -2.08 24.53
CA ARG A 264 12.97 -3.21 25.29
C ARG A 264 13.52 -4.30 24.39
N TYR A 265 12.85 -4.58 23.27
CA TYR A 265 13.30 -5.58 22.31
C TYR A 265 14.28 -5.02 21.27
N GLY A 266 14.65 -3.74 21.35
CA GLY A 266 15.65 -3.12 20.49
C GLY A 266 15.21 -2.93 19.04
N VAL A 267 13.89 -2.84 18.79
CA VAL A 267 13.35 -2.58 17.45
C VAL A 267 13.85 -1.23 16.95
N LYS A 268 14.29 -1.17 15.69
CA LYS A 268 14.78 0.07 15.04
C LYS A 268 13.87 0.58 13.94
N ARG A 269 13.08 -0.31 13.33
CA ARG A 269 12.16 0.04 12.25
C ARG A 269 10.76 -0.50 12.54
N CYS A 270 9.78 0.39 12.45
CA CYS A 270 8.37 0.10 12.66
C CYS A 270 7.56 0.62 11.45
N TYR A 271 6.84 -0.25 10.78
CA TYR A 271 5.95 0.10 9.68
C TYR A 271 4.51 0.05 10.15
N PHE A 272 3.68 1.02 9.73
CA PHE A 272 2.30 1.07 10.19
C PHE A 272 1.28 1.57 9.17
N GLY A 273 0.02 1.21 9.40
CA GLY A 273 -1.13 1.57 8.55
C GLY A 273 -2.04 2.64 9.17
N HIS A 274 -3.35 2.50 8.94
CA HIS A 274 -4.45 3.23 9.56
C HIS A 274 -4.55 4.74 9.21
N MET A 275 -3.43 5.44 9.04
CA MET A 275 -3.39 6.89 8.87
C MET A 275 -3.60 7.30 7.40
N HIS A 276 -4.86 7.56 7.04
CA HIS A 276 -5.26 8.00 5.71
C HIS A 276 -5.24 9.52 5.52
N GLY A 277 -5.16 9.95 4.26
CA GLY A 277 -5.27 11.37 3.91
C GLY A 277 -4.03 12.23 4.20
N GLN A 278 -2.93 11.61 4.66
CA GLN A 278 -1.74 12.31 5.19
C GLN A 278 -0.71 12.66 4.10
N TYR A 279 -1.15 13.04 2.90
CA TYR A 279 -0.31 13.04 1.69
C TYR A 279 0.86 14.04 1.68
N ASN A 280 0.82 15.07 2.53
CA ASN A 280 1.84 16.13 2.58
C ASN A 280 2.88 15.90 3.67
N LEU A 281 2.75 14.83 4.46
CA LEU A 281 3.69 14.51 5.52
C LEU A 281 4.81 13.62 4.99
N ALA A 282 5.99 13.73 5.61
CA ALA A 282 7.08 12.79 5.36
C ALA A 282 6.61 11.36 5.70
N PRO A 283 6.96 10.36 4.88
CA PRO A 283 6.52 8.98 5.08
C PRO A 283 7.09 8.38 6.37
N THR A 284 8.28 8.86 6.75
CA THR A 284 9.09 8.32 7.83
C THR A 284 9.48 9.44 8.79
N PHE A 285 9.39 9.16 10.08
CA PHE A 285 9.91 10.02 11.14
C PHE A 285 10.59 9.17 12.22
N GLU A 286 11.43 9.80 13.03
CA GLU A 286 12.09 9.12 14.16
C GLU A 286 11.47 9.55 15.49
N TYR A 287 11.34 8.60 16.41
CA TYR A 287 10.97 8.85 17.79
C TYR A 287 11.72 7.88 18.71
N GLU A 288 12.47 8.42 19.68
CA GLU A 288 13.26 7.66 20.66
C GLU A 288 14.15 6.55 20.03
N GLY A 289 14.72 6.84 18.86
CA GLY A 289 15.64 5.93 18.16
C GLY A 289 14.96 4.81 17.36
N ILE A 290 13.65 4.90 17.13
CA ILE A 290 12.88 4.04 16.22
C ILE A 290 12.41 4.87 15.03
N SER A 291 12.64 4.35 13.83
CA SER A 291 12.10 4.87 12.58
C SER A 291 10.68 4.33 12.36
N PHE A 292 9.69 5.22 12.30
CA PHE A 292 8.29 4.92 12.06
C PHE A 292 7.93 5.31 10.62
N THR A 293 7.47 4.35 9.82
CA THR A 293 7.15 4.56 8.41
C THR A 293 5.69 4.21 8.10
N LEU A 294 4.95 5.19 7.57
CA LEU A 294 3.57 5.04 7.10
C LEU A 294 3.53 4.19 5.83
N ALA A 295 2.69 3.16 5.83
CA ALA A 295 2.53 2.18 4.76
C ALA A 295 1.09 2.07 4.25
N SER A 296 0.18 2.98 4.61
CA SER A 296 -1.19 2.98 4.10
C SER A 296 -1.24 3.13 2.57
N SER A 297 -2.12 2.36 1.94
CA SER A 297 -2.18 2.24 0.48
C SER A 297 -2.46 3.55 -0.25
N ASP A 298 -3.34 4.40 0.25
CA ASP A 298 -3.66 5.71 -0.34
C ASP A 298 -2.48 6.68 -0.30
N TYR A 299 -1.67 6.60 0.75
CA TYR A 299 -0.43 7.34 0.89
C TYR A 299 0.61 6.86 -0.12
N LEU A 300 0.84 5.54 -0.20
CA LEU A 300 1.79 4.90 -1.12
C LEU A 300 1.31 4.81 -2.58
N GLN A 301 0.15 5.38 -2.89
CA GLN A 301 -0.47 5.31 -4.21
C GLN A 301 -0.68 3.86 -4.70
N PHE A 302 -0.96 2.95 -3.76
CA PHE A 302 -1.21 1.52 -3.94
C PHE A 302 0.01 0.72 -4.44
N ARG A 303 1.21 1.28 -4.28
CA ARG A 303 2.46 0.61 -4.62
C ARG A 303 3.09 0.00 -3.37
N PRO A 304 3.46 -1.29 -3.37
CA PRO A 304 4.22 -1.88 -2.27
C PRO A 304 5.55 -1.13 -2.03
N LEU A 305 5.81 -0.79 -0.77
CA LEU A 305 7.05 -0.15 -0.35
C LEU A 305 8.13 -1.22 -0.12
N SER A 306 9.25 -1.15 -0.84
CA SER A 306 10.42 -2.01 -0.58
C SER A 306 11.07 -1.59 0.74
N ILE A 307 11.28 -2.53 1.65
CA ILE A 307 11.90 -2.28 2.96
C ILE A 307 13.26 -3.00 3.12
N VAL A 308 13.55 -3.90 2.18
CA VAL A 308 14.84 -4.57 1.93
C VAL A 308 15.05 -4.61 0.41
#